data_AF-A0A2D9C6S3-F1
#
_entry.id   AF-A0A2D9C6S3-F1
#
_cell.length_a   1.000
_cell.length_b   1.000
_cell.length_c   1.000
_cell.angle_alpha   90.00
_cell.angle_beta   90.00
_cell.angle_gamma   90.00
#
_symmetry.space_group_name_H-M   'P 1'
#
loop_
_entity.id
_entity.type
_entity.pdbx_description
1 polymer ?
#
loop_
_entity_poly.entity_id
_entity_poly.type
_entity_poly.pdbx_seq_one_letter_code
_entity_poly.pdbx_strand_id
1 'polypeptide(L)'
;MITINIEATKYEITSKPTIEEWKALMKYDFNEYSQWTAIIHTLTGAPIDQLDDMDWEQKRLAVVMIAHAITERQQVPLPDFNELEFGVWVDCEYYFAMGLEKSLDQITERIGHKTELAQEAMFVVESYMTWRDSIYRQYSALFSYEDPDLEELVQTNKQTATEVARGWYKILVDLASDDVLKIDAVTKLKTKEALNFMALRKEKQTEELNRQKQKQRQHDIQRNRR
;
A
#
# COMPACT_ATOMS: atom_id res chain seq x y z
N MET A 1 -27.20 -2.71 -14.67
CA MET A 1 -27.87 -2.47 -13.37
C MET A 1 -28.42 -3.80 -12.90
N ILE A 2 -27.96 -4.28 -11.74
CA ILE A 2 -28.36 -5.56 -11.19
C ILE A 2 -29.33 -5.28 -10.04
N THR A 3 -30.47 -5.97 -10.01
CA THR A 3 -31.49 -5.79 -8.97
C THR A 3 -31.78 -7.12 -8.29
N ILE A 4 -31.87 -7.09 -6.97
CA ILE A 4 -32.42 -8.19 -6.17
C ILE A 4 -33.88 -7.84 -5.92
N ASN A 5 -34.80 -8.72 -6.31
CA ASN A 5 -36.19 -8.59 -5.94
C ASN A 5 -36.41 -9.45 -4.70
N ILE A 6 -36.73 -8.81 -3.57
CA ILE A 6 -37.16 -9.50 -2.36
C ILE A 6 -38.62 -9.14 -2.16
N GLU A 7 -39.50 -10.14 -2.26
CA GLU A 7 -40.95 -9.97 -2.31
C GLU A 7 -41.40 -8.97 -3.40
N ALA A 8 -41.88 -7.79 -3.00
CA ALA A 8 -42.32 -6.70 -3.89
C ALA A 8 -41.34 -5.52 -3.97
N THR A 9 -40.24 -5.56 -3.20
CA THR A 9 -39.26 -4.47 -3.13
C THR A 9 -38.04 -4.80 -3.99
N LYS A 10 -37.64 -3.83 -4.81
CA LYS A 10 -36.42 -3.94 -5.63
C LYS A 10 -35.27 -3.26 -4.91
N TYR A 11 -34.23 -4.01 -4.61
CA TYR A 11 -32.99 -3.49 -4.08
C TYR A 11 -31.94 -3.47 -5.20
N GLU A 12 -31.29 -2.33 -5.39
CA GLU A 12 -30.27 -2.18 -6.43
C GLU A 12 -28.91 -2.58 -5.86
N ILE A 13 -28.19 -3.43 -6.59
CA ILE A 13 -26.76 -3.63 -6.38
C ILE A 13 -26.06 -2.59 -7.24
N THR A 14 -25.40 -1.62 -6.60
CA THR A 14 -24.61 -0.63 -7.34
C THR A 14 -23.50 -1.35 -8.13
N SER A 15 -23.40 -1.05 -9.42
CA SER A 15 -22.30 -1.51 -10.25
C SER A 15 -21.05 -0.64 -10.09
N LYS A 16 -21.11 0.42 -9.29
CA LYS A 16 -20.04 1.39 -9.06
C LYS A 16 -19.97 1.73 -7.58
N PRO A 17 -19.44 0.82 -6.74
CA PRO A 17 -19.31 1.06 -5.33
C PRO A 17 -18.38 2.25 -5.07
N THR A 18 -18.73 3.06 -4.09
CA THR A 18 -17.85 4.10 -3.54
C THR A 18 -16.70 3.48 -2.74
N ILE A 19 -15.64 4.25 -2.49
CA ILE A 19 -14.52 3.81 -1.64
C ILE A 19 -15.02 3.40 -0.25
N GLU A 20 -15.95 4.14 0.35
CA GLU A 20 -16.46 3.85 1.69
C GLU A 20 -17.30 2.55 1.73
N GLU A 21 -18.15 2.33 0.72
CA GLU A 21 -18.87 1.07 0.55
C GLU A 21 -17.90 -0.11 0.36
N TRP A 22 -16.86 0.08 -0.45
CA TRP A 22 -15.82 -0.93 -0.65
C TRP A 22 -15.09 -1.27 0.65
N LYS A 23 -14.66 -0.26 1.42
CA LYS A 23 -14.00 -0.46 2.73
C LYS A 23 -14.93 -1.15 3.73
N ALA A 24 -16.22 -0.83 3.72
CA ALA A 24 -17.20 -1.49 4.58
C ALA A 24 -17.30 -2.99 4.24
N LEU A 25 -17.25 -3.33 2.95
CA LEU A 25 -17.29 -4.71 2.47
C LEU A 25 -16.01 -5.51 2.77
N MET A 26 -14.84 -4.89 2.79
CA MET A 26 -13.56 -5.56 3.06
C MET A 26 -13.41 -6.12 4.49
N LYS A 27 -14.37 -5.84 5.37
CA LYS A 27 -14.43 -6.42 6.72
C LYS A 27 -14.98 -7.85 6.73
N TYR A 28 -15.60 -8.27 5.63
CA TYR A 28 -16.27 -9.56 5.52
C TYR A 28 -15.47 -10.54 4.65
N ASP A 29 -15.61 -11.82 4.95
CA ASP A 29 -15.16 -12.92 4.10
C ASP A 29 -16.30 -13.35 3.16
N PHE A 30 -16.10 -13.13 1.87
CA PHE A 30 -17.07 -13.45 0.82
C PHE A 30 -17.29 -14.96 0.65
N ASN A 31 -16.39 -15.80 1.18
CA ASN A 31 -16.54 -17.26 1.16
C ASN A 31 -17.33 -17.80 2.37
N GLU A 32 -17.49 -16.98 3.42
CA GLU A 32 -18.16 -17.38 4.64
C GLU A 32 -19.67 -17.10 4.54
N TYR A 33 -20.46 -18.18 4.41
CA TYR A 33 -21.91 -18.09 4.21
C TYR A 33 -22.63 -17.29 5.32
N SER A 34 -22.17 -17.43 6.57
CA SER A 34 -22.78 -16.71 7.70
C SER A 34 -22.67 -15.18 7.58
N GLN A 35 -21.80 -14.67 6.71
CA GLN A 35 -21.59 -13.24 6.47
C GLN A 35 -22.33 -12.71 5.24
N TRP A 36 -22.92 -13.57 4.40
CA TRP A 36 -23.54 -13.17 3.14
C TRP A 36 -24.70 -12.19 3.34
N THR A 37 -25.54 -12.40 4.36
CA THR A 37 -26.60 -11.45 4.71
C THR A 37 -26.03 -10.06 5.00
N ALA A 38 -24.95 -9.97 5.78
CA ALA A 38 -24.32 -8.71 6.12
C ALA A 38 -23.66 -8.02 4.90
N ILE A 39 -23.04 -8.80 4.01
CA ILE A 39 -22.46 -8.31 2.75
C ILE A 39 -23.55 -7.66 1.88
N ILE A 40 -24.67 -8.37 1.67
CA ILE A 40 -25.77 -7.87 0.83
C ILE A 40 -26.39 -6.62 1.48
N HIS A 41 -26.64 -6.65 2.78
CA HIS A 41 -27.16 -5.50 3.53
C HIS A 41 -26.28 -4.27 3.38
N THR A 42 -24.96 -4.45 3.54
CA THR A 42 -23.98 -3.34 3.51
C THR A 42 -24.04 -2.54 2.22
N LEU A 43 -24.20 -3.20 1.07
CA LEU A 43 -24.20 -2.50 -0.22
C LEU A 43 -25.60 -2.10 -0.70
N THR A 44 -26.65 -2.84 -0.33
CA THR A 44 -28.01 -2.62 -0.85
C THR A 44 -28.92 -1.87 0.11
N GLY A 45 -28.58 -1.82 1.39
CA GLY A 45 -29.43 -1.32 2.46
C GLY A 45 -30.66 -2.21 2.75
N ALA A 46 -30.77 -3.38 2.13
CA ALA A 46 -31.91 -4.27 2.31
C ALA A 46 -32.00 -4.78 3.77
N PRO A 47 -33.19 -4.83 4.40
CA PRO A 47 -33.35 -5.28 5.78
C PRO A 47 -32.84 -6.72 6.00
N ILE A 48 -32.13 -6.94 7.11
CA ILE A 48 -31.48 -8.24 7.43
C ILE A 48 -32.51 -9.36 7.55
N ASP A 49 -33.66 -9.09 8.13
CA ASP A 49 -34.78 -10.03 8.25
C ASP A 49 -35.26 -10.53 6.89
N GLN A 50 -35.44 -9.63 5.93
CA GLN A 50 -35.84 -9.99 4.56
C GLN A 50 -34.76 -10.75 3.82
N LEU A 51 -33.49 -10.39 4.05
CA LEU A 51 -32.35 -11.07 3.47
C LEU A 51 -32.19 -12.48 4.06
N ASP A 52 -32.46 -12.68 5.35
CA ASP A 52 -32.31 -13.98 5.99
C ASP A 52 -33.26 -15.04 5.41
N ASP A 53 -34.45 -14.62 5.00
CA ASP A 53 -35.46 -15.46 4.33
C ASP A 53 -35.11 -15.80 2.86
N MET A 54 -34.12 -15.15 2.26
CA MET A 54 -33.66 -15.51 0.91
C MET A 54 -33.07 -16.92 0.88
N ASP A 55 -33.34 -17.64 -0.21
CA ASP A 55 -32.73 -18.94 -0.41
C ASP A 55 -31.22 -18.84 -0.64
N TRP A 56 -30.53 -19.98 -0.50
CA TRP A 56 -29.07 -20.04 -0.61
C TRP A 56 -28.56 -19.59 -1.99
N GLU A 57 -29.23 -19.98 -3.08
CA GLU A 57 -28.80 -19.64 -4.44
C GLU A 57 -28.96 -18.14 -4.71
N GLN A 58 -30.02 -17.53 -4.19
CA GLN A 58 -30.27 -16.09 -4.28
C GLN A 58 -29.18 -15.30 -3.54
N LYS A 59 -28.86 -15.69 -2.29
CA LYS A 59 -27.77 -15.04 -1.53
C LYS A 59 -26.43 -15.21 -2.24
N ARG A 60 -26.14 -16.42 -2.73
CA ARG A 60 -24.92 -16.71 -3.49
C ARG A 60 -24.80 -15.82 -4.71
N LEU A 61 -25.85 -15.74 -5.52
CA LEU A 61 -25.86 -14.93 -6.73
C LEU A 61 -25.62 -13.45 -6.41
N ALA A 62 -26.31 -12.92 -5.39
CA ALA A 62 -26.11 -11.55 -4.93
C ALA A 62 -24.66 -11.29 -4.50
N VAL A 63 -24.09 -12.15 -3.66
CA VAL A 63 -22.70 -12.01 -3.19
C VAL A 63 -21.70 -12.10 -4.34
N VAL A 64 -21.90 -13.00 -5.32
CA VAL A 64 -21.04 -13.09 -6.51
C VAL A 64 -21.12 -11.81 -7.35
N MET A 65 -22.32 -11.23 -7.50
CA MET A 65 -22.50 -9.96 -8.23
C MET A 65 -21.83 -8.79 -7.50
N ILE A 66 -21.93 -8.73 -6.17
CA ILE A 66 -21.23 -7.74 -5.35
C ILE A 66 -19.71 -7.91 -5.48
N ALA A 67 -19.22 -9.15 -5.35
CA ALA A 67 -17.80 -9.49 -5.51
C ALA A 67 -17.27 -9.06 -6.89
N HIS A 68 -18.07 -9.27 -7.94
CA HIS A 68 -17.72 -8.81 -9.29
C HIS A 68 -17.62 -7.27 -9.36
N ALA A 69 -18.60 -6.55 -8.81
CA ALA A 69 -18.61 -5.09 -8.84
C ALA A 69 -17.42 -4.44 -8.11
N ILE A 70 -16.97 -5.02 -6.98
CA ILE A 70 -15.82 -4.51 -6.21
C ILE A 70 -14.45 -4.95 -6.75
N THR A 71 -14.42 -5.98 -7.60
CA THR A 71 -13.17 -6.46 -8.23
C THR A 71 -12.92 -5.85 -9.61
N GLU A 72 -13.95 -5.28 -10.24
CA GLU A 72 -13.80 -4.53 -11.47
C GLU A 72 -12.86 -3.32 -11.27
N ARG A 73 -12.16 -2.96 -12.35
CA ARG A 73 -11.25 -1.81 -12.41
C ARG A 73 -11.69 -0.90 -13.53
N GLN A 74 -11.83 0.38 -13.23
CA GLN A 74 -12.14 1.38 -14.24
C GLN A 74 -10.84 2.11 -14.59
N GLN A 75 -10.39 1.97 -15.84
CA GLN A 75 -9.21 2.68 -16.30
C GLN A 75 -9.46 4.19 -16.33
N VAL A 76 -8.52 4.93 -15.77
CA VAL A 76 -8.54 6.40 -15.73
C VAL A 76 -7.15 6.95 -16.08
N PRO A 77 -7.05 8.21 -16.53
CA PRO A 77 -5.75 8.86 -16.71
C PRO A 77 -4.93 8.84 -15.42
N LEU A 78 -3.71 8.33 -15.51
CA LEU A 78 -2.81 8.18 -14.37
C LEU A 78 -1.98 9.45 -14.14
N PRO A 79 -1.70 9.82 -12.87
CA PRO A 79 -0.66 10.79 -12.54
C PRO A 79 0.72 10.32 -13.03
N ASP A 80 1.64 11.25 -13.29
CA ASP A 80 3.04 10.89 -13.54
C ASP A 80 3.73 10.57 -12.22
N PHE A 81 3.85 9.28 -11.92
CA PHE A 81 4.48 8.82 -10.69
C PHE A 81 5.96 9.21 -10.57
N ASN A 82 6.66 9.52 -11.68
CA ASN A 82 8.07 9.94 -11.62
C ASN A 82 8.25 11.34 -11.03
N GLU A 83 7.19 12.15 -11.03
CA GLU A 83 7.17 13.50 -10.49
C GLU A 83 6.68 13.53 -9.03
N LEU A 84 6.41 12.36 -8.42
CA LEU A 84 5.97 12.28 -7.03
C LEU A 84 7.04 12.80 -6.06
N GLU A 85 6.62 13.73 -5.21
CA GLU A 85 7.39 14.20 -4.08
C GLU A 85 7.70 13.05 -3.11
N PHE A 86 8.88 13.08 -2.51
CA PHE A 86 9.35 12.04 -1.61
C PHE A 86 8.49 11.96 -0.33
N GLY A 87 7.91 13.08 0.12
CA GLY A 87 6.94 13.08 1.21
C GLY A 87 5.67 12.31 0.88
N VAL A 88 5.19 12.38 -0.37
CA VAL A 88 4.04 11.59 -0.83
C VAL A 88 4.38 10.11 -0.84
N TRP A 89 5.57 9.74 -1.32
CA TRP A 89 6.06 8.37 -1.25
C TRP A 89 6.04 7.83 0.19
N VAL A 90 6.64 8.58 1.13
CA VAL A 90 6.70 8.19 2.55
C VAL A 90 5.30 8.00 3.16
N ASP A 91 4.37 8.90 2.87
CA ASP A 91 2.99 8.78 3.35
C ASP A 91 2.31 7.53 2.77
N CYS A 92 2.48 7.27 1.47
CA CYS A 92 1.92 6.09 0.85
C CYS A 92 2.48 4.79 1.44
N GLU A 93 3.77 4.75 1.80
CA GLU A 93 4.36 3.60 2.50
C GLU A 93 3.71 3.36 3.86
N TYR A 94 3.43 4.43 4.61
CA TYR A 94 2.69 4.34 5.86
C TYR A 94 1.26 3.83 5.65
N TYR A 95 0.55 4.37 4.65
CA TYR A 95 -0.82 3.96 4.36
C TYR A 95 -0.91 2.50 3.90
N PHE A 96 0.00 2.04 3.04
CA PHE A 96 0.07 0.62 2.70
C PHE A 96 0.28 -0.28 3.92
N ALA A 97 1.11 0.16 4.86
CA ALA A 97 1.30 -0.57 6.12
C ALA A 97 0.07 -0.55 7.04
N MET A 98 -0.86 0.41 6.88
CA MET A 98 -2.15 0.40 7.58
C MET A 98 -3.16 -0.59 6.99
N GLY A 99 -3.05 -0.87 5.69
CA GLY A 99 -3.96 -1.70 4.91
C GLY A 99 -4.89 -0.88 4.00
N LEU A 100 -5.07 -1.35 2.77
CA LEU A 100 -5.91 -0.68 1.76
C LEU A 100 -7.36 -0.49 2.22
N GLU A 101 -7.88 -1.44 3.00
CA GLU A 101 -9.23 -1.39 3.57
C GLU A 101 -9.45 -0.21 4.52
N LYS A 102 -8.36 0.43 4.99
CA LYS A 102 -8.41 1.63 5.83
C LYS A 102 -7.97 2.87 5.09
N SER A 103 -7.03 2.70 4.15
CA SER A 103 -6.23 3.82 3.66
C SER A 103 -6.40 4.16 2.16
N LEU A 104 -7.35 3.53 1.46
CA LEU A 104 -7.47 3.64 0.00
C LEU A 104 -7.64 5.08 -0.51
N ASP A 105 -8.52 5.86 0.11
CA ASP A 105 -8.77 7.27 -0.20
C ASP A 105 -7.57 8.17 0.09
N GLN A 106 -6.85 7.93 1.20
CA GLN A 106 -5.66 8.73 1.51
C GLN A 106 -4.56 8.46 0.49
N ILE A 107 -4.37 7.21 0.04
CA ILE A 107 -3.38 6.90 -1.00
C ILE A 107 -3.74 7.63 -2.30
N THR A 108 -4.98 7.48 -2.78
CA THR A 108 -5.40 8.10 -4.05
C THR A 108 -5.32 9.62 -4.00
N GLU A 109 -5.74 10.24 -2.90
CA GLU A 109 -5.62 11.69 -2.72
C GLU A 109 -4.16 12.14 -2.74
N ARG A 110 -3.25 11.45 -2.03
CA ARG A 110 -1.84 11.86 -1.95
C ARG A 110 -1.11 11.71 -3.27
N ILE A 111 -1.39 10.67 -4.06
CA ILE A 111 -0.80 10.50 -5.40
C ILE A 111 -1.43 11.40 -6.47
N GLY A 112 -2.41 12.24 -6.10
CA GLY A 112 -2.98 13.27 -6.96
C GLY A 112 -4.21 12.85 -7.75
N HIS A 113 -4.93 11.80 -7.32
CA HIS A 113 -6.16 11.35 -7.95
C HIS A 113 -7.34 11.36 -6.96
N LYS A 114 -8.23 12.34 -7.10
CA LYS A 114 -9.44 12.44 -6.27
C LYS A 114 -10.60 11.75 -6.97
N THR A 115 -11.12 10.69 -6.35
CA THR A 115 -12.31 9.98 -6.79
C THR A 115 -13.07 9.45 -5.58
N GLU A 116 -14.38 9.32 -5.71
CA GLU A 116 -15.23 8.64 -4.73
C GLU A 116 -15.46 7.18 -5.12
N LEU A 117 -15.13 6.79 -6.36
CA LEU A 117 -15.40 5.46 -6.90
C LEU A 117 -14.27 4.48 -6.59
N ALA A 118 -14.61 3.33 -6.00
CA ALA A 118 -13.63 2.32 -5.62
C ALA A 118 -12.91 1.72 -6.84
N GLN A 119 -13.61 1.54 -7.96
CA GLN A 119 -13.04 0.93 -9.17
C GLN A 119 -11.93 1.79 -9.80
N GLU A 120 -12.10 3.11 -9.80
CA GLU A 120 -11.09 4.06 -10.25
C GLU A 120 -9.94 4.11 -9.24
N ALA A 121 -10.26 4.25 -7.95
CA ALA A 121 -9.29 4.28 -6.87
C ALA A 121 -8.36 3.06 -6.90
N MET A 122 -8.92 1.86 -6.99
CA MET A 122 -8.17 0.61 -7.06
C MET A 122 -7.28 0.53 -8.31
N PHE A 123 -7.77 0.99 -9.47
CA PHE A 123 -6.96 1.01 -10.69
C PHE A 123 -5.72 1.91 -10.54
N VAL A 124 -5.89 3.09 -9.94
CA VAL A 124 -4.77 4.02 -9.70
C VAL A 124 -3.79 3.44 -8.68
N VAL A 125 -4.29 2.87 -7.57
CA VAL A 125 -3.44 2.27 -6.54
C VAL A 125 -2.67 1.05 -7.08
N GLU A 126 -3.29 0.17 -7.85
CA GLU A 126 -2.61 -0.97 -8.48
C GLU A 126 -1.52 -0.52 -9.46
N SER A 127 -1.80 0.55 -10.22
CA SER A 127 -0.82 1.17 -11.11
C SER A 127 0.36 1.77 -10.33
N TYR A 128 0.06 2.44 -9.21
CA TYR A 128 1.07 2.97 -8.30
C TYR A 128 1.90 1.85 -7.66
N MET A 129 1.29 0.76 -7.20
CA MET A 129 1.99 -0.42 -6.66
C MET A 129 2.95 -1.02 -7.69
N THR A 130 2.52 -1.11 -8.95
CA THR A 130 3.38 -1.61 -10.04
C THR A 130 4.61 -0.71 -10.24
N TRP A 131 4.42 0.61 -10.21
CA TRP A 131 5.52 1.57 -10.26
C TRP A 131 6.41 1.50 -9.02
N ARG A 132 5.82 1.40 -7.83
CA ARG A 132 6.50 1.22 -6.54
C ARG A 132 7.41 0.01 -6.55
N ASP A 133 6.94 -1.14 -7.04
CA ASP A 133 7.77 -2.34 -7.18
C ASP A 133 8.97 -2.11 -8.10
N SER A 134 8.80 -1.29 -9.15
CA SER A 134 9.91 -0.91 -10.02
C SER A 134 10.96 -0.07 -9.28
N ILE A 135 10.54 0.79 -8.34
CA ILE A 135 11.43 1.59 -7.50
C ILE A 135 12.19 0.66 -6.54
N TYR A 136 11.51 -0.25 -5.86
CA TYR A 136 12.18 -1.23 -4.99
C TYR A 136 13.22 -2.08 -5.72
N ARG A 137 12.91 -2.51 -6.95
CA ARG A 137 13.87 -3.23 -7.80
C ARG A 137 15.07 -2.36 -8.20
N GLN A 138 14.84 -1.11 -8.60
CA GLN A 138 15.90 -0.18 -8.99
C GLN A 138 16.85 0.15 -7.83
N TYR A 139 16.31 0.24 -6.62
CA TYR A 139 17.06 0.60 -5.42
C TYR A 139 17.18 -0.58 -4.44
N SER A 140 17.24 -1.81 -4.94
CA SER A 140 17.29 -3.05 -4.12
C SER A 140 18.41 -2.99 -3.07
N ALA A 141 19.56 -2.45 -3.46
CA ALA A 141 20.71 -2.24 -2.60
C ALA A 141 20.42 -1.33 -1.39
N LEU A 142 19.47 -0.40 -1.47
CA LEU A 142 19.06 0.43 -0.33
C LEU A 142 18.23 -0.36 0.68
N PHE A 143 17.29 -1.16 0.17
CA PHE A 143 16.27 -1.87 0.94
C PHE A 143 16.66 -3.30 1.32
N SER A 144 17.89 -3.72 1.02
CA SER A 144 18.41 -5.06 1.32
C SER A 144 17.66 -6.20 0.62
N TYR A 145 17.09 -5.96 -0.56
CA TYR A 145 16.33 -6.96 -1.35
C TYR A 145 17.16 -8.13 -1.89
N GLU A 146 18.47 -8.17 -1.63
CA GLU A 146 19.38 -9.23 -2.10
C GLU A 146 19.49 -10.43 -1.13
N ASP A 147 18.79 -10.41 0.01
CA ASP A 147 18.76 -11.54 0.94
C ASP A 147 17.60 -12.50 0.61
N PRO A 148 17.85 -13.76 0.18
CA PRO A 148 16.80 -14.73 -0.12
C PRO A 148 15.91 -15.09 1.09
N ASP A 149 16.30 -14.68 2.30
CA ASP A 149 15.51 -14.81 3.54
C ASP A 149 14.37 -13.77 3.66
N LEU A 150 14.25 -12.81 2.74
CA LEU A 150 13.20 -11.78 2.78
C LEU A 150 11.80 -12.34 2.52
N GLU A 151 11.63 -13.38 1.70
CA GLU A 151 10.32 -14.04 1.54
C GLU A 151 9.86 -14.70 2.86
N GLU A 152 10.80 -15.18 3.68
CA GLU A 152 10.53 -15.79 4.99
C GLU A 152 10.34 -14.74 6.10
N LEU A 153 11.07 -13.63 6.05
CA LEU A 153 10.92 -12.46 6.95
C LEU A 153 9.63 -11.66 6.69
N VAL A 154 9.21 -11.52 5.43
CA VAL A 154 7.95 -10.85 5.05
C VAL A 154 6.73 -11.63 5.55
N GLN A 155 6.83 -12.97 5.65
CA GLN A 155 5.76 -13.81 6.19
C GLN A 155 5.69 -13.81 7.73
N THR A 156 6.83 -13.60 8.41
CA THR A 156 6.92 -13.71 9.87
C THR A 156 6.95 -12.37 10.62
N ASN A 157 7.29 -11.27 9.94
CA ASN A 157 7.48 -9.95 10.55
C ASN A 157 6.63 -8.89 9.84
N LYS A 158 5.31 -8.93 10.05
CA LYS A 158 4.41 -7.84 9.61
C LYS A 158 4.74 -6.59 10.43
N GLN A 159 5.61 -5.73 9.88
CA GLN A 159 5.88 -4.43 10.47
C GLN A 159 4.55 -3.69 10.64
N THR A 160 4.35 -3.13 11.82
CA THR A 160 3.19 -2.28 12.09
C THR A 160 3.34 -0.97 11.33
N ALA A 161 2.22 -0.31 10.98
CA ALA A 161 2.26 1.01 10.36
C ALA A 161 3.11 2.02 11.16
N THR A 162 3.11 1.90 12.50
CA THR A 162 3.93 2.75 13.38
C THR A 162 5.43 2.52 13.19
N GLU A 163 5.87 1.28 12.96
CA GLU A 163 7.27 0.95 12.70
C GLU A 163 7.71 1.47 11.35
N VAL A 164 6.86 1.33 10.32
CA VAL A 164 7.11 1.90 8.99
C VAL A 164 7.23 3.43 9.06
N ALA A 165 6.31 4.10 9.75
CA ALA A 165 6.37 5.54 9.96
C ALA A 165 7.65 5.98 10.67
N ARG A 166 8.04 5.28 11.74
CA ARG A 166 9.29 5.57 12.47
C ARG A 166 10.53 5.35 11.61
N GLY A 167 10.54 4.30 10.80
CA GLY A 167 11.63 4.00 9.86
C GLY A 167 11.83 5.13 8.86
N TRP A 168 10.75 5.53 8.17
CA TRP A 168 10.82 6.62 7.20
C TRP A 168 11.08 7.98 7.84
N TYR A 169 10.54 8.27 9.02
CA TYR A 169 10.84 9.50 9.74
C TYR A 169 12.33 9.62 10.08
N LYS A 170 12.95 8.52 10.54
CA LYS A 170 14.40 8.48 10.77
C LYS A 170 15.19 8.77 9.49
N ILE A 171 14.74 8.24 8.34
CA ILE A 171 15.35 8.53 7.04
C ILE A 171 15.22 10.01 6.68
N LEU A 172 14.04 10.62 6.88
CA LEU A 172 13.82 12.04 6.63
C LEU A 172 14.72 12.93 7.50
N VAL A 173 14.83 12.64 8.79
CA VAL A 173 15.71 13.37 9.72
C VAL A 173 17.17 13.22 9.32
N ASP A 174 17.59 12.01 8.95
CA ASP A 174 18.97 11.75 8.50
C ASP A 174 19.31 12.48 7.19
N LEU A 175 18.38 12.53 6.24
CA LEU A 175 18.51 13.30 5.00
C LEU A 175 18.55 14.81 5.27
N ALA A 176 17.78 15.27 6.24
CA ALA A 176 17.80 16.66 6.70
C ALA A 176 19.03 17.01 7.54
N SER A 177 19.92 16.05 7.82
CA SER A 177 21.11 16.22 8.69
C SER A 177 20.74 16.73 10.09
N ASP A 178 19.70 16.12 10.69
CA ASP A 178 19.15 16.46 12.01
C ASP A 178 18.62 17.91 12.13
N ASP A 179 18.44 18.61 11.00
CA ASP A 179 17.92 19.97 10.95
C ASP A 179 16.43 19.96 10.59
N VAL A 180 15.57 20.17 11.59
CA VAL A 180 14.11 20.17 11.43
C VAL A 180 13.62 21.17 10.36
N LEU A 181 14.33 22.28 10.17
CA LEU A 181 13.94 23.31 9.20
C LEU A 181 14.14 22.85 7.75
N LYS A 182 14.91 21.77 7.53
CA LYS A 182 15.19 21.21 6.21
C LYS A 182 14.28 20.04 5.84
N ILE A 183 13.48 19.52 6.77
CA ILE A 183 12.62 18.36 6.51
C ILE A 183 11.65 18.66 5.36
N ASP A 184 11.02 19.83 5.34
CA ASP A 184 10.10 20.24 4.27
C ASP A 184 10.78 20.27 2.89
N ALA A 185 12.02 20.75 2.84
CA ALA A 185 12.81 20.78 1.61
C ALA A 185 13.13 19.35 1.11
N VAL A 186 13.43 18.43 2.03
CA VAL A 186 13.66 17.01 1.70
C VAL A 186 12.39 16.34 1.19
N THR A 187 11.25 16.59 1.84
CA THR A 187 9.98 15.97 1.44
C THR A 187 9.50 16.43 0.06
N LYS A 188 9.89 17.63 -0.37
CA LYS A 188 9.55 18.20 -1.69
C LYS A 188 10.46 17.73 -2.84
N LEU A 189 11.54 17.01 -2.55
CA LEU A 189 12.37 16.41 -3.60
C LEU A 189 11.57 15.35 -4.36
N LYS A 190 11.90 15.09 -5.62
CA LYS A 190 11.30 13.96 -6.31
C LYS A 190 11.77 12.66 -5.66
N THR A 191 10.90 11.65 -5.66
CA THR A 191 11.17 10.35 -5.03
C THR A 191 12.49 9.75 -5.51
N LYS A 192 12.73 9.72 -6.83
CA LYS A 192 13.98 9.21 -7.41
C LYS A 192 15.21 10.06 -7.03
N GLU A 193 15.06 11.37 -6.89
CA GLU A 193 16.17 12.26 -6.50
C GLU A 193 16.61 11.97 -5.06
N ALA A 194 15.63 11.86 -4.14
CA ALA A 194 15.89 11.50 -2.75
C ALA A 194 16.54 10.10 -2.65
N LEU A 195 16.01 9.10 -3.36
CA LEU A 195 16.56 7.74 -3.36
C LEU A 195 17.96 7.66 -3.99
N ASN A 196 18.23 8.40 -5.07
CA ASN A 196 19.57 8.49 -5.65
C ASN A 196 20.59 9.05 -4.65
N PHE A 197 20.20 10.09 -3.90
CA PHE A 197 21.05 10.65 -2.88
C PHE A 197 21.31 9.66 -1.73
N MET A 198 20.27 8.94 -1.28
CA MET A 198 20.41 7.86 -0.30
C MET A 198 21.36 6.76 -0.78
N ALA A 199 21.23 6.33 -2.04
CA ALA A 199 22.07 5.29 -2.64
C ALA A 199 23.54 5.71 -2.63
N LEU A 200 23.84 6.94 -3.07
CA LEU A 200 25.19 7.49 -3.05
C LEU A 200 25.76 7.58 -1.62
N ARG A 201 24.92 7.92 -0.63
CA ARG A 201 25.35 7.97 0.78
C ARG A 201 25.69 6.58 1.31
N LYS A 202 24.87 5.57 1.01
CA LYS A 202 25.10 4.16 1.40
C LYS A 202 26.38 3.60 0.76
N GLU A 203 26.62 3.92 -0.51
CA GLU A 203 27.85 3.57 -1.23
C GLU A 203 29.08 4.15 -0.53
N LYS A 204 29.09 5.46 -0.24
CA LYS A 204 30.18 6.13 0.48
C LYS A 204 30.44 5.53 1.87
N GLN A 205 29.39 5.24 2.64
CA GLN A 205 29.52 4.61 3.94
C GLN A 205 30.14 3.21 3.84
N THR A 206 29.74 2.45 2.82
CA THR A 206 30.26 1.09 2.58
C THR A 206 31.73 1.13 2.15
N GLU A 207 32.11 2.07 1.29
CA GLU A 207 33.51 2.29 0.91
C GLU A 207 34.37 2.65 2.12
N GLU A 208 33.90 3.56 2.98
CA GLU A 208 34.63 3.99 4.17
C GLU A 208 34.82 2.83 5.17
N LEU A 209 33.76 2.04 5.40
CA LEU A 209 33.83 0.84 6.23
C LEU A 209 34.82 -0.19 5.66
N ASN A 210 34.83 -0.38 4.35
CA ASN A 210 35.77 -1.29 3.68
C ASN A 210 37.22 -0.80 3.80
N ARG A 211 37.47 0.50 3.67
CA ARG A 211 38.81 1.09 3.90
C ARG A 211 39.27 0.90 5.35
N GLN A 212 38.39 1.09 6.32
CA GLN A 212 38.71 0.86 7.74
C GLN A 212 39.05 -0.62 8.01
N LYS A 213 38.25 -1.56 7.48
CA LYS A 213 38.53 -3.01 7.57
C LYS A 213 39.87 -3.39 6.95
N GLN A 214 40.22 -2.80 5.81
CA GLN A 214 41.53 -3.03 5.16
C GLN A 214 42.68 -2.53 6.03
N LYS A 215 42.56 -1.33 6.63
CA LYS A 215 43.57 -0.79 7.56
C LYS A 215 43.75 -1.66 8.80
N GLN A 216 42.64 -2.15 9.39
CA GLN A 216 42.69 -3.08 10.54
C GLN A 216 43.41 -4.38 10.17
N ARG A 217 43.06 -5.01 9.04
CA ARG A 217 43.75 -6.22 8.55
C ARG A 217 45.25 -5.99 8.32
N GLN A 218 45.63 -4.85 7.75
CA GLN A 218 47.04 -4.50 7.55
C GLN A 218 47.80 -4.33 8.87
N HIS A 219 47.18 -3.68 9.86
CA HIS A 219 47.76 -3.49 11.19
C HIS A 219 47.91 -4.81 11.96
N ASP A 220 46.94 -5.72 11.85
CA ASP A 220 47.00 -7.06 12.47
C ASP A 220 48.09 -7.95 11.86
N ILE A 221 48.27 -7.90 10.53
CA ILE A 221 49.38 -8.59 9.84
C ILE A 221 50.73 -8.04 10.29
N GLN A 222 50.85 -6.73 10.52
CA GLN A 222 52.09 -6.11 11.02
C GLN A 222 52.38 -6.48 12.48
N ARG A 223 51.35 -6.64 13.32
CA ARG A 223 51.50 -7.10 14.71
C ARG A 223 51.89 -8.57 14.83
N ASN A 224 51.32 -9.46 14.00
CA ASN A 224 51.64 -10.90 14.03
C ASN A 224 53.00 -11.25 13.41
N ARG A 225 53.74 -10.28 12.87
CA ARG A 225 55.10 -10.46 12.31
C ARG A 225 56.22 -10.01 13.27
N ARG A 226 55.90 -9.45 14.43
CA ARG A 226 56.85 -9.13 15.51
C ARG A 226 56.77 -10.20 16.59
#